data_AF-A0A6J4P4K4-F1
#
_entry.id   AF-A0A6J4P4K4-F1
#
_cell.length_a   1.000
_cell.length_b   1.000
_cell.length_c   1.000
_cell.angle_alpha   90.00
_cell.angle_beta   90.00
_cell.angle_gamma   90.00
#
_symmetry.space_group_name_H-M   'P 1'
#
loop_
_entity.id
_entity.type
_entity.pdbx_description
1 polymer ?
#
loop_
_entity_poly.entity_id
_entity_poly.type
_entity_poly.pdbx_seq_one_letter_code
_entity_poly.pdbx_strand_id
1 'polypeptide(L)'
;MRALAGRLRPSYSRLVVGYADCGTYGALDEVCRDLGLERLPGLHCYDLYAGASRVESFFSEQPGTYLLTDFLVRSFSRTVVRELGLDRHPELRDAYFAHYTRVVWLAQEPDDELRALARDAADRIGLPLTVVETGHHGLEEALAVLVA
;
A
#
# COMPACT_ATOMS: atom_id res chain seq x y z
N MET A 1 11.92 -17.08 -2.14
CA MET A 1 11.85 -17.02 -0.67
C MET A 1 12.60 -18.17 0.01
N ARG A 2 12.21 -19.44 -0.16
CA ARG A 2 12.82 -20.61 0.54
C ARG A 2 14.35 -20.68 0.43
N ALA A 3 14.90 -20.58 -0.79
CA ALA A 3 16.36 -20.60 -1.01
C ALA A 3 17.09 -19.43 -0.33
N LEU A 4 16.49 -18.23 -0.36
CA LEU A 4 17.05 -17.05 0.31
C LEU A 4 17.03 -17.22 1.83
N ALA A 5 15.92 -17.72 2.38
CA ALA A 5 15.81 -17.98 3.82
C ALA A 5 16.83 -19.02 4.30
N GLY A 6 17.04 -20.10 3.54
CA GLY A 6 18.07 -21.10 3.84
C GLY A 6 19.48 -20.51 3.84
N ARG A 7 19.78 -19.62 2.90
CA ARG A 7 21.09 -18.94 2.80
C ARG A 7 21.33 -17.92 3.92
N LEU A 8 20.30 -17.19 4.36
CA LEU A 8 20.43 -16.15 5.38
C LEU A 8 20.38 -16.69 6.81
N ARG A 9 19.69 -17.81 7.04
CA ARG A 9 19.48 -18.38 8.39
C ARG A 9 20.78 -18.55 9.22
N PRO A 10 21.93 -18.95 8.67
CA PRO A 10 23.16 -19.06 9.46
C PRO A 10 23.79 -17.70 9.83
N SER A 11 23.42 -16.62 9.16
CA SER A 11 24.05 -15.30 9.28
C SER A 11 23.30 -14.33 10.20
N TYR A 12 22.05 -14.63 10.56
CA TYR A 12 21.19 -13.73 11.32
C TYR A 12 20.52 -14.47 12.47
N SER A 13 20.46 -13.83 13.64
CA SER A 13 19.77 -14.35 14.83
C SER A 13 18.25 -14.36 14.66
N ARG A 14 17.69 -13.40 13.91
CA ARG A 14 16.27 -13.33 13.57
C ARG A 14 16.12 -13.04 12.08
N LEU A 15 15.25 -13.80 11.42
CA LEU A 15 14.90 -13.63 10.01
C LEU A 15 13.39 -13.48 9.91
N VAL A 16 12.95 -12.44 9.21
CA VAL A 16 11.53 -12.10 9.05
C VAL A 16 11.22 -11.67 7.62
N VAL A 17 9.94 -11.62 7.29
CA VAL A 17 9.44 -11.17 5.99
C VAL A 17 8.85 -9.76 6.14
N GLY A 18 9.53 -8.77 5.57
CA GLY A 18 9.08 -7.38 5.52
C GLY A 18 7.95 -7.14 4.50
N TYR A 19 6.96 -8.03 4.44
CA TYR A 19 5.83 -7.97 3.52
C TYR A 19 4.56 -8.40 4.27
N ALA A 20 3.49 -7.62 4.14
CA ALA A 20 2.15 -7.99 4.61
C ALA A 20 1.52 -9.04 3.66
N ASP A 21 0.24 -9.40 3.81
CA ASP A 21 -0.34 -10.36 2.85
C ASP A 21 -0.36 -9.78 1.42
N CYS A 22 -0.74 -8.51 1.27
CA CYS A 22 -0.74 -7.74 0.02
C CYS A 22 -1.35 -8.50 -1.18
N GLY A 23 -2.40 -9.30 -0.95
CA GLY A 23 -3.07 -10.05 -2.02
C GLY A 23 -2.47 -11.44 -2.28
N THR A 24 -1.67 -11.99 -1.37
CA THR A 24 -1.31 -13.41 -1.41
C THR A 24 -2.40 -14.33 -0.89
N TYR A 25 -3.42 -13.78 -0.24
CA TYR A 25 -4.60 -14.51 0.26
C TYR A 25 -4.21 -15.72 1.14
N GLY A 26 -3.21 -15.56 2.00
CA GLY A 26 -2.72 -16.58 2.91
C GLY A 26 -1.63 -17.49 2.36
N ALA A 27 -1.32 -17.45 1.06
CA ALA A 27 -0.22 -18.23 0.49
C ALA A 27 1.13 -17.85 1.12
N LEU A 28 1.33 -16.57 1.48
CA LEU A 28 2.53 -16.16 2.20
C LEU A 28 2.60 -16.75 3.61
N ASP A 29 1.47 -16.84 4.30
CA ASP A 29 1.40 -17.42 5.66
C ASP A 29 1.80 -18.88 5.67
N GLU A 30 1.42 -19.64 4.65
CA GLU A 30 1.84 -21.03 4.47
C GLU A 30 3.37 -21.15 4.34
N VAL A 31 3.99 -20.35 3.48
CA VAL A 31 5.45 -20.39 3.30
C VAL A 31 6.18 -19.89 4.55
N CYS A 32 5.67 -18.85 5.22
CA CYS A 32 6.21 -18.37 6.48
C CYS A 32 6.15 -19.44 7.57
N ARG A 33 5.02 -20.14 7.71
CA ARG A 33 4.83 -21.24 8.68
C ARG A 33 5.80 -22.38 8.43
N ASP A 34 5.94 -22.83 7.18
CA ASP A 34 6.86 -23.91 6.79
C ASP A 34 8.32 -23.57 7.12
N LEU A 35 8.69 -22.30 7.00
CA LEU A 35 10.04 -21.82 7.27
C LEU A 35 10.22 -21.37 8.73
N GLY A 36 9.16 -21.35 9.56
CA GLY A 36 9.21 -20.77 10.90
C GLY A 36 9.67 -19.30 10.87
N LEU A 37 9.16 -18.52 9.92
CA LEU A 37 9.40 -17.09 9.79
C LEU A 37 8.13 -16.32 10.16
N GLU A 38 8.31 -15.14 10.72
CA GLU A 38 7.24 -14.18 10.93
C GLU A 38 7.24 -13.15 9.78
N ARG A 39 6.09 -12.51 9.55
CA ARG A 39 5.92 -11.46 8.54
C ARG A 39 5.28 -10.21 9.11
N LEU A 40 5.35 -9.09 8.38
CA LEU A 40 4.57 -7.91 8.72
C LEU A 40 3.06 -8.25 8.80
N PRO A 41 2.36 -7.69 9.80
CA PRO A 41 0.93 -7.93 9.96
C PRO A 41 0.11 -7.19 8.88
N GLY A 42 -1.19 -7.49 8.84
CA GLY A 42 -2.14 -6.81 7.95
C GLY A 42 -2.34 -7.49 6.60
N LEU A 43 -3.39 -7.03 5.93
CA LEU A 43 -3.78 -7.42 4.58
C LEU A 43 -3.07 -6.56 3.54
N HIS A 44 -2.82 -5.29 3.84
CA HIS A 44 -2.19 -4.36 2.92
C HIS A 44 -1.21 -3.43 3.65
N CYS A 45 -0.31 -2.80 2.90
CA CYS A 45 0.55 -1.74 3.45
C CYS A 45 -0.26 -0.58 4.07
N TYR A 46 -1.50 -0.36 3.63
CA TYR A 46 -2.40 0.63 4.21
C TYR A 46 -2.68 0.37 5.69
N ASP A 47 -2.76 -0.89 6.11
CA ASP A 47 -3.02 -1.25 7.51
C ASP A 47 -1.83 -0.89 8.40
N LEU A 48 -0.62 -0.93 7.85
CA LEU A 48 0.61 -0.55 8.55
C LEU A 48 0.74 0.97 8.70
N TYR A 49 0.22 1.76 7.75
CA TYR A 49 0.28 3.21 7.82
C TYR A 49 -0.91 3.83 8.57
N ALA A 50 -2.13 3.49 8.17
CA ALA A 50 -3.34 4.10 8.68
C ALA A 50 -4.00 3.32 9.82
N GLY A 51 -3.58 2.07 10.06
CA GLY A 51 -4.24 1.15 10.96
C GLY A 51 -5.43 0.43 10.29
N ALA A 52 -5.53 -0.88 10.52
CA ALA A 52 -6.55 -1.73 9.90
C ALA A 52 -7.99 -1.21 10.12
N SER A 53 -8.34 -0.79 11.34
CA SER A 53 -9.68 -0.28 11.65
C SER A 53 -10.03 1.00 10.89
N ARG A 54 -9.06 1.88 10.64
CA ARG A 54 -9.29 3.11 9.89
C ARG A 54 -9.45 2.83 8.40
N VAL A 55 -8.64 1.92 7.86
CA VAL A 55 -8.76 1.43 6.48
C VAL A 55 -10.12 0.78 6.26
N GLU A 56 -10.56 -0.07 7.19
CA GLU A 56 -11.89 -0.69 7.17
C GLU A 56 -13.02 0.35 7.22
N SER A 57 -12.90 1.38 8.06
CA SER A 57 -13.85 2.51 8.09
C SER A 57 -13.90 3.22 6.72
N PHE A 58 -12.77 3.48 6.06
CA PHE A 58 -12.77 4.12 4.75
C PHE A 58 -13.55 3.33 3.70
N PHE A 59 -13.36 2.01 3.65
CA PHE A 59 -14.04 1.15 2.68
C PHE A 59 -15.50 0.85 3.07
N SER A 60 -15.84 0.77 4.35
CA SER A 60 -17.22 0.57 4.78
C SER A 60 -18.08 1.82 4.57
N GLU A 61 -17.53 3.02 4.80
CA GLU A 61 -18.22 4.29 4.51
C GLU A 61 -18.33 4.56 3.00
N GLN A 62 -17.25 4.31 2.25
CA GLN A 62 -17.19 4.54 0.82
C GLN A 62 -16.38 3.42 0.14
N PRO A 63 -17.05 2.33 -0.30
CA PRO A 63 -16.37 1.22 -0.96
C PRO A 63 -15.54 1.63 -2.18
N GLY A 64 -15.98 2.68 -2.90
CA GLY A 64 -15.27 3.32 -4.00
C GLY A 64 -14.05 4.18 -3.60
N THR A 65 -13.37 3.87 -2.50
CA THR A 65 -12.18 4.62 -2.05
C THR A 65 -10.94 4.10 -2.78
N TYR A 66 -10.24 4.98 -3.50
CA TYR A 66 -8.92 4.70 -4.07
C TYR A 66 -7.83 5.17 -3.10
N LEU A 67 -7.02 4.26 -2.56
CA LEU A 67 -5.95 4.61 -1.61
C LEU A 67 -4.64 4.92 -2.32
N LEU A 68 -3.96 5.96 -1.86
CA LEU A 68 -2.59 6.29 -2.25
C LEU A 68 -1.68 6.28 -1.02
N THR A 69 -0.46 5.80 -1.20
CA THR A 69 0.71 6.07 -0.33
C THR A 69 1.64 7.04 -1.04
N ASP A 70 2.65 7.56 -0.36
CA ASP A 70 3.64 8.47 -0.95
C ASP A 70 4.35 7.84 -2.16
N PHE A 71 4.62 6.54 -2.10
CA PHE A 71 5.16 5.79 -3.25
C PHE A 71 4.22 5.85 -4.45
N LEU A 72 2.92 5.61 -4.24
CA LEU A 72 1.93 5.62 -5.31
C LEU A 72 1.68 7.03 -5.84
N VAL A 73 1.69 8.05 -4.98
CA VAL A 73 1.64 9.46 -5.38
C VAL A 73 2.80 9.80 -6.31
N ARG A 74 4.05 9.51 -5.90
CA ARG A 74 5.25 9.81 -6.71
C ARG A 74 5.27 9.03 -8.03
N SER A 75 4.74 7.81 -8.04
CA SER A 75 4.81 6.93 -9.19
C SER A 75 3.53 6.85 -10.02
N PHE A 76 2.48 7.62 -9.70
CA PHE A 76 1.14 7.47 -10.26
C PHE A 76 1.13 7.48 -11.79
N SER A 77 1.84 8.44 -12.39
CA SER A 77 1.98 8.55 -13.84
C SER A 77 2.61 7.32 -14.49
N ARG A 78 3.52 6.63 -13.80
CA ARG A 78 4.12 5.39 -14.31
C ARG A 78 3.24 4.19 -14.01
N THR A 79 2.93 3.98 -12.73
CA THR A 79 2.34 2.74 -12.20
C THR A 79 0.84 2.61 -12.51
N VAL A 80 0.13 3.73 -12.69
CA VAL A 80 -1.31 3.72 -12.96
C VAL A 80 -1.59 4.19 -14.37
N VAL A 81 -1.16 5.40 -14.73
CA VAL A 81 -1.53 5.99 -16.03
C VAL A 81 -0.98 5.18 -17.20
N ARG A 82 0.32 4.85 -17.21
CA ARG A 82 0.93 4.09 -18.32
C ARG A 82 0.57 2.61 -18.31
N GLU A 83 0.57 1.97 -17.14
CA GLU A 83 0.25 0.53 -17.03
C GLU A 83 -1.21 0.24 -17.38
N LEU A 84 -2.13 1.15 -17.06
CA LEU A 84 -3.53 1.06 -17.50
C LEU A 84 -3.75 1.62 -18.92
N GLY A 85 -2.70 2.16 -19.57
CA GLY A 85 -2.76 2.69 -20.93
C GLY A 85 -3.59 3.97 -21.08
N LEU A 86 -3.85 4.70 -19.99
CA LEU A 86 -4.64 5.95 -20.00
C LEU A 86 -3.95 7.09 -20.76
N ASP A 87 -2.63 7.01 -20.94
CA ASP A 87 -1.85 7.91 -21.78
C ASP A 87 -2.15 7.73 -23.28
N ARG A 88 -2.53 6.51 -23.69
CA ARG A 88 -2.87 6.16 -25.08
C ARG A 88 -4.38 6.13 -25.32
N HIS A 89 -5.14 5.78 -24.29
CA HIS A 89 -6.59 5.54 -24.31
C HIS A 89 -7.27 6.25 -23.13
N PRO A 90 -7.34 7.59 -23.13
CA PRO A 90 -7.88 8.36 -22.01
C PRO A 90 -9.37 8.04 -21.73
N GLU A 91 -10.11 7.56 -22.73
CA GLU A 91 -11.51 7.12 -22.59
C GLU A 91 -11.68 5.95 -21.61
N LEU A 92 -10.65 5.14 -21.37
CA LEU A 92 -10.69 4.03 -20.42
C LEU A 92 -10.80 4.49 -18.97
N ARG A 93 -10.44 5.75 -18.68
CA ARG A 93 -10.56 6.32 -17.33
C ARG A 93 -11.97 6.12 -16.79
N ASP A 94 -12.99 6.46 -17.56
CA ASP A 94 -14.37 6.41 -17.10
C ASP A 94 -14.83 5.00 -16.83
N ALA A 95 -14.31 4.01 -17.57
CA ALA A 95 -14.60 2.60 -17.33
C ALA A 95 -13.87 2.07 -16.09
N TYR A 96 -12.57 2.36 -15.94
CA TYR A 96 -11.75 1.85 -14.84
C TYR A 96 -12.10 2.48 -13.51
N PHE A 97 -12.46 3.77 -13.51
CA PHE A 97 -12.74 4.53 -12.30
C PHE A 97 -14.24 4.74 -12.05
N ALA A 98 -15.13 4.11 -12.83
CA ALA A 98 -16.60 4.31 -12.79
C ALA A 98 -17.23 4.18 -11.40
N HIS A 99 -16.68 3.29 -10.57
CA HIS A 99 -17.21 2.95 -9.25
C HIS A 99 -16.39 3.52 -8.09
N TYR A 100 -15.38 4.33 -8.40
CA TYR A 100 -14.64 5.07 -7.39
C TYR A 100 -15.31 6.42 -7.14
N THR A 101 -15.29 6.85 -5.88
CA THR A 101 -15.97 8.07 -5.41
C THR A 101 -15.00 9.08 -4.81
N ARG A 102 -13.83 8.63 -4.37
CA ARG A 102 -12.78 9.47 -3.79
C ARG A 102 -11.41 8.84 -3.90
N VAL A 103 -10.40 9.70 -3.82
CA VAL A 103 -9.02 9.31 -3.50
C VAL A 103 -8.76 9.66 -2.05
N VAL A 104 -8.16 8.73 -1.30
CA VAL A 104 -7.60 9.00 0.02
C VAL A 104 -6.10 8.80 -0.05
N TRP A 105 -5.34 9.88 0.10
CA TRP A 105 -3.90 9.80 0.25
C TRP A 105 -3.54 9.64 1.72
N LEU A 106 -3.02 8.46 2.06
CA LEU A 106 -2.33 8.18 3.31
C LEU A 106 -0.95 8.81 3.19
N ALA A 107 -0.76 9.98 3.80
CA ALA A 107 0.47 10.74 3.72
C ALA A 107 1.45 10.28 4.79
N GLN A 108 2.61 9.76 4.40
CA GLN A 108 3.66 9.39 5.35
C GLN A 108 4.50 10.61 5.70
N GLU A 109 5.08 11.27 4.71
CA GLU A 109 5.93 12.46 4.87
C GLU A 109 5.46 13.57 3.92
N PRO A 110 4.30 14.21 4.20
CA PRO A 110 3.71 15.14 3.26
C PRO A 110 4.53 16.44 3.12
N ASP A 111 5.07 16.67 1.93
CA ASP A 111 5.70 17.93 1.49
C ASP A 111 4.83 18.63 0.43
N ASP A 112 5.27 19.81 -0.04
CA ASP A 112 4.55 20.57 -1.07
C ASP A 112 4.53 19.85 -2.43
N GLU A 113 5.59 19.09 -2.74
CA GLU A 113 5.70 18.32 -3.98
C GLU A 113 4.68 17.18 -3.99
N LEU A 114 4.61 16.39 -2.92
CA LEU A 114 3.67 15.29 -2.74
C LEU A 114 2.23 15.78 -2.71
N ARG A 115 1.94 16.93 -2.08
CA ARG A 115 0.60 17.54 -2.12
C ARG A 115 0.19 17.89 -3.55
N ALA A 116 1.10 18.45 -4.35
CA ALA A 116 0.85 18.74 -5.76
C ALA A 116 0.66 17.47 -6.58
N LEU A 117 1.50 16.45 -6.38
CA LEU A 117 1.41 15.17 -7.09
C LEU A 117 0.15 14.39 -6.72
N ALA A 118 -0.27 14.40 -5.46
CA ALA A 118 -1.50 13.73 -5.02
C ALA A 118 -2.73 14.41 -5.64
N ARG A 119 -2.71 15.75 -5.76
CA ARG A 119 -3.75 16.51 -6.47
C ARG A 119 -3.79 16.13 -7.94
N ASP A 120 -2.66 16.15 -8.63
CA ASP A 120 -2.56 15.76 -10.04
C ASP A 120 -3.04 14.30 -10.26
N ALA A 121 -2.66 13.37 -9.39
CA ALA A 121 -3.12 11.98 -9.45
C ALA A 121 -4.64 11.88 -9.35
N ALA A 122 -5.25 12.57 -8.40
CA ALA A 122 -6.70 12.57 -8.20
C ALA A 122 -7.45 13.25 -9.36
N ASP A 123 -6.93 14.38 -9.86
CA ASP A 123 -7.50 15.11 -10.99
C ASP A 123 -7.45 14.27 -12.29
N ARG A 124 -6.36 13.52 -12.52
CA ARG A 124 -6.23 12.62 -13.69
C ARG A 124 -7.31 11.55 -13.75
N ILE A 125 -7.69 11.00 -12.60
CA ILE A 125 -8.76 9.99 -12.51
C ILE A 125 -10.12 10.58 -12.18
N GLY A 126 -10.22 11.92 -12.05
CA GLY A 126 -11.47 12.64 -11.90
C GLY A 126 -12.15 12.46 -10.53
N LEU A 127 -11.38 12.26 -9.46
CA LEU A 127 -11.91 11.98 -8.12
C LEU A 127 -11.50 13.05 -7.10
N PRO A 128 -12.34 13.37 -6.10
CA PRO A 128 -11.96 14.27 -5.03
C PRO A 128 -10.89 13.64 -4.14
N LEU A 129 -9.85 14.41 -3.79
CA LEU A 129 -8.77 14.00 -2.89
C LEU A 129 -9.07 14.38 -1.44
N THR A 130 -9.00 13.39 -0.56
CA THR A 130 -8.88 13.54 0.90
C THR A 130 -7.45 13.20 1.31
N VAL A 131 -6.82 14.06 2.11
CA VAL A 131 -5.48 13.81 2.66
C VAL A 131 -5.61 13.35 4.11
N VAL A 132 -4.93 12.25 4.45
CA VAL A 132 -4.88 11.68 5.79
C VAL A 132 -3.42 11.52 6.17
N GLU A 133 -2.93 12.36 7.06
CA GLU A 133 -1.57 12.21 7.59
C GLU A 133 -1.49 10.99 8.51
N THR A 134 -0.50 10.15 8.25
CA THR A 134 -0.29 8.84 8.89
C THR A 134 1.09 8.74 9.53
N GLY A 135 2.12 9.34 8.91
CA GLY A 135 3.50 9.10 9.33
C GLY A 135 3.96 7.67 9.07
N HIS A 136 5.08 7.31 9.68
CA HIS A 136 5.64 5.95 9.63
C HIS A 136 5.40 5.15 10.91
N HIS A 137 4.75 5.72 11.92
CA HIS A 137 4.70 5.15 13.27
C HIS A 137 4.14 3.72 13.32
N GLY A 138 3.02 3.44 12.65
CA GLY A 138 2.46 2.07 12.64
C GLY A 138 3.37 1.04 11.97
N LEU A 139 4.13 1.44 10.94
CA LEU A 139 5.14 0.60 10.31
C LEU A 139 6.33 0.39 11.25
N GLU A 140 6.80 1.45 11.92
CA GLU A 140 7.90 1.39 12.88
C GLU A 140 7.58 0.46 14.05
N GLU A 141 6.39 0.57 14.63
CA GLU A 141 5.92 -0.32 15.71
C GLU A 141 5.84 -1.78 15.23
N ALA A 142 5.26 -2.02 14.05
CA ALA A 142 5.16 -3.35 13.49
C ALA A 142 6.55 -3.96 13.23
N LEU A 143 7.49 -3.17 12.72
CA LEU A 143 8.88 -3.60 12.53
C LEU A 143 9.58 -3.88 13.85
N ALA A 144 9.41 -3.01 14.86
CA ALA A 144 10.02 -3.20 16.18
C ALA A 144 9.59 -4.53 16.83
N VAL A 145 8.29 -4.85 16.78
CA VAL A 145 7.76 -6.14 17.26
C VAL A 145 8.32 -7.30 16.43
N LEU A 146 8.35 -7.14 15.10
CA LEU A 146 8.77 -8.18 14.17
C LEU A 146 10.27 -8.49 14.27
N VAL A 147 11.12 -7.57 14.73
CA VAL A 147 12.58 -7.80 14.83
C VAL A 147 13.14 -7.96 16.24
N ALA A 148 12.34 -7.72 17.29
CA ALA A 148 12.66 -7.92 18.72
C ALA A 148 13.29 -9.28 19.10
#